data_AF-A0A538D934-F1
#
_entry.id   AF-A0A538D934-F1
#
_cell.length_a   1.000
_cell.length_b   1.000
_cell.length_c   1.000
_cell.angle_alpha   90.00
_cell.angle_beta   90.00
_cell.angle_gamma   90.00
#
_symmetry.space_group_name_H-M   'P 1'
#
loop_
_entity.id
_entity.type
_entity.pdbx_description
1 polymer ?
#
loop_
_entity_poly.entity_id
_entity_poly.type
_entity_poly.pdbx_seq_one_letter_code
_entity_poly.pdbx_strand_id
1 'polypeptide(L)'
;MPDDGAAYDIFSQAAAAVARDRPGGSSDPLAGLPVQHVIALGASQSANWLATYLNAVQPLTHAIDGFILDIDFGNGSPLAPLPATASRLATPKDIPAAVAKMPPGSHLLRDDLDVPVFVLNSETEATGYHPVRQPDTDRFRFWEVAGHAHGSRRRGTDRLPSNWPRDLGTDLTMEPVRSAALHHFHRWLTDGTAPPRQPAIEFDVGERGPIIRRDHYGIALGGVRLPDVDVPTARHSGVAADGTLVLTGSTTPFPAETLRALYPTHEVYCDRYTQAASAAVTAGVLLRRDADRLVSVACSRD
;
A
#
# COMPACT_ATOMS: atom_id res chain seq x y z
N MET A 1 0.74 -13.51 -27.35
CA MET A 1 0.21 -14.19 -26.15
C MET A 1 -1.24 -14.56 -26.42
N PRO A 2 -1.67 -15.80 -26.13
CA PRO A 2 -2.99 -16.31 -26.49
C PRO A 2 -4.13 -15.71 -25.66
N ASP A 3 -3.95 -15.51 -24.35
CA ASP A 3 -4.87 -14.80 -23.44
C ASP A 3 -4.19 -14.53 -22.07
N ASP A 4 -4.94 -13.92 -21.14
CA ASP A 4 -4.47 -13.61 -19.78
C ASP A 4 -4.29 -14.86 -18.89
N GLY A 5 -4.81 -16.03 -19.29
CA GLY A 5 -4.63 -17.29 -18.56
C GLY A 5 -3.17 -17.78 -18.55
N ALA A 6 -2.38 -17.35 -19.54
CA ALA A 6 -0.94 -17.64 -19.57
C ALA A 6 -0.13 -16.79 -18.57
N ALA A 7 -0.72 -15.76 -17.93
CA ALA A 7 0.01 -14.80 -17.11
C ALA A 7 0.78 -15.46 -15.95
N TYR A 8 0.19 -16.44 -15.27
CA TYR A 8 0.83 -17.12 -14.14
C TYR A 8 2.00 -18.01 -14.55
N ASP A 9 1.89 -18.68 -15.70
CA ASP A 9 2.98 -19.50 -16.26
C ASP A 9 4.14 -18.61 -16.72
N ILE A 10 3.83 -17.53 -17.46
CA ILE A 10 4.82 -16.52 -17.87
C ILE A 10 5.54 -15.94 -16.65
N PHE A 11 4.79 -15.59 -15.60
CA PHE A 11 5.37 -15.05 -14.37
C PHE A 11 6.28 -16.07 -13.66
N SER A 12 5.89 -17.35 -13.63
CA SER A 12 6.71 -18.44 -13.08
C SER A 12 8.00 -18.65 -13.88
N GLN A 13 7.92 -18.62 -15.21
CA GLN A 13 9.10 -18.72 -16.07
C GLN A 13 10.03 -17.52 -15.92
N ALA A 14 9.46 -16.32 -15.77
CA ALA A 14 10.23 -15.11 -15.49
C ALA A 14 10.97 -15.21 -14.14
N ALA A 15 10.30 -15.71 -13.09
CA ALA A 15 10.93 -15.98 -11.80
C ALA A 15 12.06 -17.00 -11.90
N ALA A 16 11.84 -18.12 -12.60
CA ALA A 16 12.86 -19.14 -12.85
C ALA A 16 14.07 -18.60 -13.62
N ALA A 17 13.85 -17.70 -14.59
CA ALA A 17 14.92 -17.07 -15.38
C ALA A 17 15.83 -16.16 -14.55
N VAL A 18 15.39 -15.70 -13.37
CA VAL A 18 16.17 -14.87 -12.45
C VAL A 18 16.47 -15.58 -11.12
N ALA A 19 16.18 -16.88 -11.02
CA ALA A 19 16.37 -17.67 -9.80
C ALA A 19 17.86 -17.89 -9.47
N ARG A 20 18.10 -18.41 -8.26
CA ARG A 20 19.46 -18.70 -7.76
C ARG A 20 20.13 -19.82 -8.55
N ASP A 21 19.34 -20.81 -8.93
CA ASP A 21 19.71 -22.02 -9.69
C ASP A 21 19.44 -21.87 -11.19
N ARG A 22 19.20 -20.64 -11.67
CA ARG A 22 18.95 -20.35 -13.08
C ARG A 22 20.10 -20.88 -13.97
N PRO A 23 19.81 -21.31 -15.22
CA PRO A 23 20.86 -21.71 -16.15
C PRO A 23 21.84 -20.57 -16.43
N GLY A 24 23.14 -20.79 -16.15
CA GLY A 24 24.20 -19.86 -16.51
C GLY A 24 24.50 -19.88 -18.02
N GLY A 25 25.14 -18.82 -18.55
CA GLY A 25 25.57 -18.75 -19.94
C GLY A 25 25.52 -17.34 -20.55
N SER A 26 25.75 -17.22 -21.85
CA SER A 26 25.71 -15.95 -22.59
C SER A 26 24.34 -15.27 -22.61
N SER A 27 23.29 -15.97 -22.16
CA SER A 27 21.91 -15.48 -22.05
C SER A 27 21.46 -15.26 -20.60
N ASP A 28 22.37 -15.21 -19.62
CA ASP A 28 22.02 -14.91 -18.22
C ASP A 28 21.54 -13.45 -18.10
N PRO A 29 20.25 -13.19 -17.78
CA PRO A 29 19.72 -11.82 -17.66
C PRO A 29 20.37 -11.02 -16.54
N LEU A 30 21.06 -11.67 -15.61
CA LEU A 30 21.73 -11.06 -14.47
C LEU A 30 23.26 -11.05 -14.61
N ALA A 31 23.80 -11.40 -15.78
CA ALA A 31 25.23 -11.30 -16.11
C ALA A 31 26.17 -11.94 -15.05
N GLY A 32 25.78 -13.09 -14.50
CA GLY A 32 26.55 -13.84 -13.51
C GLY A 32 26.37 -13.38 -12.06
N LEU A 33 25.47 -12.45 -11.75
CA LEU A 33 25.22 -12.02 -10.37
C LEU A 33 24.70 -13.18 -9.50
N PRO A 34 25.24 -13.38 -8.28
CA PRO A 34 24.77 -14.40 -7.36
C PRO A 34 23.45 -13.97 -6.73
N VAL A 35 22.33 -14.47 -7.26
CA VAL A 35 21.00 -14.19 -6.70
C VAL A 35 20.85 -14.90 -5.38
N GLN A 36 20.45 -14.14 -4.36
CA GLN A 36 20.14 -14.68 -3.05
C GLN A 36 18.66 -14.80 -2.78
N HIS A 37 17.80 -14.00 -3.38
CA HIS A 37 16.35 -14.11 -3.21
C HIS A 37 15.63 -13.57 -4.45
N VAL A 38 14.52 -14.19 -4.82
CA VAL A 38 13.56 -13.66 -5.80
C VAL A 38 12.31 -13.20 -5.06
N ILE A 39 11.99 -11.91 -5.16
CA ILE A 39 10.83 -11.30 -4.49
C ILE A 39 9.82 -10.92 -5.56
N ALA A 40 8.56 -11.30 -5.35
CA ALA A 40 7.46 -10.79 -6.16
C ALA A 40 6.79 -9.61 -5.46
N LEU A 41 6.65 -8.51 -6.19
CA LEU A 41 5.93 -7.33 -5.73
C LEU A 41 4.85 -6.99 -6.74
N GLY A 42 3.61 -6.90 -6.25
CA GLY A 42 2.44 -6.49 -7.02
C GLY A 42 1.79 -5.30 -6.34
N ALA A 43 1.42 -4.29 -7.12
CA ALA A 43 0.65 -3.14 -6.64
C ALA A 43 -0.70 -3.04 -7.36
N SER A 44 -1.76 -2.70 -6.62
CA SER A 44 -3.10 -2.48 -7.17
C SER A 44 -3.61 -3.73 -7.92
N GLN A 45 -4.01 -3.61 -9.18
CA GLN A 45 -4.45 -4.76 -9.98
C GLN A 45 -3.41 -5.88 -10.04
N SER A 46 -2.11 -5.58 -10.09
CA SER A 46 -1.07 -6.62 -10.09
C SER A 46 -0.95 -7.33 -8.73
N ALA A 47 -1.37 -6.69 -7.63
CA ALA A 47 -1.50 -7.37 -6.33
C ALA A 47 -2.62 -8.42 -6.37
N ASN A 48 -3.73 -8.17 -7.07
CA ASN A 48 -4.81 -9.17 -7.21
C ASN A 48 -4.35 -10.42 -7.98
N TRP A 49 -3.54 -10.24 -9.03
CA TRP A 49 -2.91 -11.35 -9.74
C TRP A 49 -1.91 -12.08 -8.84
N LEU A 50 -1.13 -11.32 -8.07
CA LEU A 50 -0.15 -11.88 -7.17
C LEU A 50 -0.79 -12.66 -6.01
N ALA A 51 -1.95 -12.22 -5.50
CA ALA A 51 -2.74 -12.91 -4.50
C ALA A 51 -3.19 -14.29 -5.01
N THR A 52 -3.72 -14.35 -6.23
CA THR A 52 -4.06 -15.64 -6.87
C THR A 52 -2.81 -16.50 -7.09
N TYR A 53 -1.70 -15.92 -7.55
CA TYR A 53 -0.44 -16.65 -7.72
C TYR A 53 0.01 -17.28 -6.41
N LEU A 54 0.05 -16.50 -5.33
CA LEU A 54 0.44 -16.94 -3.99
C LEU A 54 -0.44 -18.09 -3.50
N ASN A 55 -1.76 -17.99 -3.71
CA ASN A 55 -2.69 -19.00 -3.23
C ASN A 55 -2.67 -20.30 -4.05
N ALA A 56 -2.57 -20.21 -5.38
CA ALA A 56 -2.83 -21.33 -6.28
C ALA A 56 -1.59 -21.86 -7.02
N VAL A 57 -0.56 -21.04 -7.23
CA VAL A 57 0.58 -21.36 -8.13
C VAL A 57 1.88 -21.55 -7.34
N GLN A 58 2.20 -20.62 -6.44
CA GLN A 58 3.37 -20.71 -5.55
C GLN A 58 3.49 -22.07 -4.82
N PRO A 59 2.42 -22.70 -4.30
CA PRO A 59 2.53 -24.00 -3.62
C PRO A 59 2.91 -25.17 -4.55
N LEU A 60 2.84 -24.95 -5.87
CA LEU A 60 3.21 -25.94 -6.89
C LEU A 60 4.63 -25.70 -7.41
N THR A 61 5.02 -24.42 -7.54
CA THR A 61 6.27 -24.03 -8.19
C THR A 61 7.39 -23.72 -7.21
N HIS A 62 7.05 -23.21 -6.02
CA HIS A 62 7.98 -22.62 -5.05
C HIS A 62 8.97 -21.62 -5.68
N ALA A 63 8.55 -20.91 -6.74
CA ALA A 63 9.45 -20.14 -7.60
C ALA A 63 9.91 -18.80 -7.00
N ILE A 64 9.21 -18.32 -5.96
CA ILE A 64 9.43 -17.00 -5.36
C ILE A 64 9.72 -17.17 -3.87
N ASP A 65 10.73 -16.45 -3.37
CA ASP A 65 11.20 -16.51 -1.98
C ASP A 65 10.40 -15.61 -1.02
N GLY A 66 9.59 -14.68 -1.54
CA GLY A 66 8.75 -13.80 -0.73
C GLY A 66 7.87 -12.86 -1.55
N PHE A 67 6.77 -12.40 -0.95
CA PHE A 67 5.73 -11.62 -1.61
C PHE A 67 5.46 -10.29 -0.91
N ILE A 68 5.36 -9.21 -1.68
CA ILE A 68 4.84 -7.91 -1.23
C ILE A 68 3.61 -7.57 -2.06
N LEU A 69 2.46 -7.45 -1.40
CA LEU A 69 1.22 -6.97 -2.00
C LEU A 69 1.02 -5.52 -1.50
N ASP A 70 1.17 -4.56 -2.40
CA ASP A 70 1.02 -3.14 -2.11
C ASP A 70 -0.34 -2.65 -2.62
N ILE A 71 -1.03 -1.84 -1.81
CA ILE A 71 -2.33 -1.23 -2.12
C ILE A 71 -3.32 -2.26 -2.73
N ASP A 72 -3.46 -3.40 -2.03
CA ASP A 72 -4.29 -4.54 -2.38
C ASP A 72 -5.69 -4.40 -1.78
N PHE A 73 -6.73 -4.59 -2.59
CA PHE A 73 -8.14 -4.55 -2.15
C PHE A 73 -8.66 -5.89 -1.64
N GLY A 74 -7.83 -6.95 -1.63
CA GLY A 74 -8.19 -8.25 -1.07
C GLY A 74 -8.99 -9.11 -2.04
N ASN A 75 -8.78 -8.89 -3.33
CA ASN A 75 -9.45 -9.60 -4.42
C ASN A 75 -8.42 -10.40 -5.23
N GLY A 76 -8.85 -11.53 -5.80
CA GLY A 76 -8.01 -12.35 -6.66
C GLY A 76 -8.37 -12.19 -8.13
N SER A 77 -7.40 -12.37 -9.01
CA SER A 77 -7.65 -12.52 -10.46
C SER A 77 -8.03 -13.98 -10.80
N PRO A 78 -8.88 -14.23 -11.80
CA PRO A 78 -9.23 -15.59 -12.21
C PRO A 78 -8.02 -16.41 -12.69
N LEU A 79 -8.09 -17.74 -12.52
CA LEU A 79 -7.12 -18.70 -13.10
C LEU A 79 -7.42 -19.02 -14.57
N ALA A 80 -8.70 -19.03 -14.93
CA ALA A 80 -9.15 -19.26 -16.30
C ALA A 80 -9.32 -17.93 -17.05
N PRO A 81 -9.14 -17.91 -18.38
CA PRO A 81 -9.41 -16.72 -19.18
C PRO A 81 -10.81 -16.19 -18.93
N LEU A 82 -10.91 -14.87 -18.74
CA LEU A 82 -12.20 -14.21 -18.64
C LEU A 82 -12.99 -14.41 -19.95
N PRO A 83 -14.31 -14.69 -19.87
CA PRO A 83 -15.13 -14.78 -21.08
C PRO A 83 -15.07 -13.47 -21.85
N ALA A 84 -15.26 -13.52 -23.18
CA ALA A 84 -15.21 -12.33 -24.04
C ALA A 84 -16.22 -11.23 -23.62
N THR A 85 -17.25 -11.60 -22.85
CA THR A 85 -18.28 -10.71 -22.30
C THR A 85 -17.90 -10.06 -20.97
N ALA A 86 -16.78 -10.45 -20.35
CA ALA A 86 -16.30 -9.82 -19.13
C ALA A 86 -15.95 -8.35 -19.41
N SER A 87 -16.40 -7.46 -18.52
CA SER A 87 -16.13 -6.04 -18.64
C SER A 87 -14.63 -5.81 -18.60
N ARG A 88 -14.06 -5.37 -19.71
CA ARG A 88 -12.69 -4.87 -19.77
C ARG A 88 -12.76 -3.35 -19.59
N LEU A 89 -11.86 -2.80 -18.77
CA LEU A 89 -11.62 -1.37 -18.75
C LEU A 89 -11.18 -0.95 -20.15
N ALA A 90 -12.10 -0.37 -20.92
CA ALA A 90 -11.86 -0.03 -22.32
C ALA A 90 -11.07 1.28 -22.43
N THR A 91 -11.29 2.20 -21.49
CA THR A 91 -10.59 3.48 -21.43
C THR A 91 -10.28 3.89 -19.98
N PRO A 92 -9.30 4.79 -19.75
CA PRO A 92 -9.05 5.35 -18.43
C PRO A 92 -10.27 6.06 -17.78
N LYS A 93 -11.27 6.48 -18.59
CA LYS A 93 -12.49 7.12 -18.08
C LYS A 93 -13.42 6.16 -17.36
N ASP A 94 -13.28 4.86 -17.58
CA ASP A 94 -14.12 3.83 -16.98
C ASP A 94 -13.63 3.44 -15.57
N ILE A 95 -12.39 3.78 -15.24
CA ILE A 95 -11.73 3.40 -13.98
C ILE A 95 -12.53 3.88 -12.75
N PRO A 96 -12.96 5.15 -12.63
CA PRO A 96 -13.68 5.59 -11.43
C PRO A 96 -14.99 4.83 -11.21
N ALA A 97 -15.73 4.55 -12.29
CA ALA A 97 -16.99 3.81 -12.21
C ALA A 97 -16.78 2.33 -11.87
N ALA A 98 -15.70 1.72 -12.36
CA ALA A 98 -15.34 0.35 -12.01
C ALA A 98 -14.90 0.24 -10.55
N VAL A 99 -14.06 1.17 -10.08
CA VAL A 99 -13.59 1.25 -8.70
C VAL A 99 -14.77 1.43 -7.74
N ALA A 100 -15.71 2.33 -8.04
CA ALA A 100 -16.91 2.55 -7.21
C ALA A 100 -17.84 1.33 -7.10
N LYS A 101 -17.71 0.35 -8.01
CA LYS A 101 -18.49 -0.90 -8.02
C LYS A 101 -17.66 -2.11 -7.61
N MET A 102 -16.42 -1.91 -7.18
CA MET A 102 -15.55 -3.01 -6.79
C MET A 102 -16.16 -3.71 -5.56
N PRO A 103 -16.34 -5.03 -5.60
CA PRO A 103 -16.86 -5.76 -4.46
C PRO A 103 -15.88 -5.70 -3.28
N PRO A 104 -16.38 -5.89 -2.05
CA PRO A 104 -15.51 -6.14 -0.91
C PRO A 104 -14.57 -7.31 -1.18
N GLY A 105 -13.40 -7.27 -0.56
CA GLY A 105 -12.41 -8.32 -0.63
C GLY A 105 -13.01 -9.67 -0.27
N SER A 106 -12.67 -10.67 -1.07
CA SER A 106 -13.17 -12.05 -0.94
C SER A 106 -12.07 -13.09 -1.12
N HIS A 107 -10.83 -12.64 -1.31
CA HIS A 107 -9.67 -13.48 -1.54
C HIS A 107 -8.73 -13.44 -0.34
N LEU A 108 -9.04 -14.26 0.67
CA LEU A 108 -8.17 -14.47 1.81
C LEU A 108 -6.85 -15.13 1.35
N LEU A 109 -5.72 -14.65 1.83
CA LEU A 109 -4.44 -15.31 1.56
C LEU A 109 -4.33 -16.56 2.44
N ARG A 110 -3.74 -17.62 1.89
CA ARG A 110 -3.50 -18.87 2.62
C ARG A 110 -2.69 -18.61 3.90
N ASP A 111 -2.96 -19.39 4.95
CA ASP A 111 -2.33 -19.27 6.26
C ASP A 111 -1.18 -20.26 6.49
N ASP A 112 -1.04 -21.27 5.63
CA ASP A 112 0.03 -22.27 5.60
C ASP A 112 1.23 -21.83 4.72
N LEU A 113 1.68 -20.59 4.91
CA LEU A 113 2.76 -19.96 4.13
C LEU A 113 4.14 -20.57 4.46
N ASP A 114 4.90 -20.93 3.43
CA ASP A 114 6.30 -21.36 3.52
C ASP A 114 7.30 -20.21 3.35
N VAL A 115 6.85 -19.08 2.79
CA VAL A 115 7.63 -17.87 2.52
C VAL A 115 7.05 -16.63 3.22
N PRO A 116 7.87 -15.59 3.49
CA PRO A 116 7.38 -14.31 3.97
C PRO A 116 6.41 -13.62 3.00
N VAL A 117 5.31 -13.10 3.54
CA VAL A 117 4.31 -12.30 2.82
C VAL A 117 4.06 -11.01 3.60
N PHE A 118 4.13 -9.89 2.89
CA PHE A 118 3.84 -8.56 3.42
C PHE A 118 2.72 -7.92 2.60
N VAL A 119 1.61 -7.58 3.25
CA VAL A 119 0.56 -6.75 2.66
C VAL A 119 0.66 -5.34 3.24
N LEU A 120 0.83 -4.34 2.37
CA LEU A 120 0.93 -2.92 2.73
C LEU A 120 -0.19 -2.14 2.04
N ASN A 121 -1.15 -1.66 2.82
CA ASN A 121 -2.31 -0.94 2.31
C ASN A 121 -2.32 0.52 2.75
N SER A 122 -2.96 1.37 1.96
CA SER A 122 -3.34 2.71 2.38
C SER A 122 -4.73 2.69 3.04
N GLU A 123 -5.22 3.83 3.50
CA GLU A 123 -6.59 3.96 4.00
C GLU A 123 -7.63 3.68 2.89
N THR A 124 -7.29 3.89 1.61
CA THR A 124 -8.21 3.64 0.48
C THR A 124 -8.66 2.17 0.43
N GLU A 125 -7.75 1.24 0.68
CA GLU A 125 -8.03 -0.19 0.59
C GLU A 125 -8.76 -0.73 1.83
N ALA A 126 -8.60 -0.06 2.98
CA ALA A 126 -8.93 -0.63 4.30
C ALA A 126 -10.36 -1.18 4.40
N THR A 127 -11.37 -0.41 3.95
CA THR A 127 -12.77 -0.86 3.95
C THR A 127 -13.00 -2.06 3.04
N GLY A 128 -12.39 -2.06 1.85
CA GLY A 128 -12.49 -3.16 0.89
C GLY A 128 -11.78 -4.41 1.38
N TYR A 129 -10.60 -4.26 1.98
CA TYR A 129 -9.76 -5.36 2.47
C TYR A 129 -10.27 -5.96 3.79
N HIS A 130 -11.04 -5.20 4.58
CA HIS A 130 -11.51 -5.60 5.92
C HIS A 130 -12.04 -7.04 6.02
N PRO A 131 -12.88 -7.55 5.10
CA PRO A 131 -13.42 -8.92 5.20
C PRO A 131 -12.38 -10.03 5.09
N VAL A 132 -11.21 -9.74 4.52
CA VAL A 132 -10.11 -10.69 4.32
C VAL A 132 -8.87 -10.34 5.14
N ARG A 133 -9.01 -9.49 6.17
CA ARG A 133 -7.95 -9.27 7.14
C ARG A 133 -7.62 -10.58 7.87
N GLN A 134 -6.33 -10.79 8.09
CA GLN A 134 -5.81 -11.91 8.86
C GLN A 134 -4.77 -11.41 9.87
N PRO A 135 -4.60 -12.08 11.03
CA PRO A 135 -3.63 -11.67 12.02
C PRO A 135 -2.20 -11.85 11.51
N ASP A 136 -1.30 -11.01 11.99
CA ASP A 136 0.14 -11.15 11.80
C ASP A 136 0.67 -12.51 12.33
N THR A 137 1.48 -13.22 11.54
CA THR A 137 2.10 -14.53 11.88
C THR A 137 3.62 -14.49 11.68
N ASP A 138 4.36 -15.58 11.93
CA ASP A 138 5.81 -15.58 11.65
C ASP A 138 6.16 -15.52 10.16
N ARG A 139 5.16 -15.61 9.27
CA ARG A 139 5.27 -15.53 7.81
C ARG A 139 4.38 -14.49 7.15
N PHE A 140 3.49 -13.84 7.90
CA PHE A 140 2.58 -12.82 7.38
C PHE A 140 2.65 -11.51 8.17
N ARG A 141 2.77 -10.39 7.47
CA ARG A 141 2.72 -9.03 8.03
C ARG A 141 1.74 -8.16 7.27
N PHE A 142 0.89 -7.43 7.99
CA PHE A 142 -0.09 -6.53 7.43
C PHE A 142 -0.02 -5.13 8.03
N TRP A 143 0.19 -4.12 7.20
CA TRP A 143 0.13 -2.71 7.59
C TRP A 143 -0.94 -1.97 6.80
N GLU A 144 -1.63 -1.05 7.47
CA GLU A 144 -2.52 -0.07 6.84
C GLU A 144 -2.11 1.33 7.26
N VAL A 145 -1.97 2.24 6.30
CA VAL A 145 -1.48 3.59 6.59
C VAL A 145 -2.64 4.59 6.59
N ALA A 146 -2.94 5.12 7.77
CA ALA A 146 -4.03 6.09 7.97
C ALA A 146 -3.75 7.39 7.19
N GLY A 147 -4.80 8.03 6.69
CA GLY A 147 -4.75 9.30 5.94
C GLY A 147 -4.12 9.23 4.54
N HIS A 148 -3.54 8.09 4.16
CA HIS A 148 -2.91 7.89 2.86
C HIS A 148 -3.91 7.29 1.86
N ALA A 149 -3.63 7.46 0.57
CA ALA A 149 -4.48 6.92 -0.48
C ALA A 149 -3.72 6.00 -1.45
N HIS A 150 -4.47 5.24 -2.23
CA HIS A 150 -3.98 4.29 -3.24
C HIS A 150 -2.94 4.94 -4.18
N GLY A 151 -3.22 6.17 -4.59
CA GLY A 151 -2.28 7.05 -5.27
C GLY A 151 -2.18 8.40 -4.54
N SER A 152 -1.04 9.07 -4.69
CA SER A 152 -0.84 10.42 -4.14
C SER A 152 -0.79 11.45 -5.25
N ARG A 153 -1.11 12.70 -4.89
CA ARG A 153 -1.04 13.86 -5.76
C ARG A 153 0.41 14.39 -5.80
N ARG A 154 1.33 13.67 -6.45
CA ARG A 154 2.70 14.17 -6.73
C ARG A 154 2.80 14.82 -8.11
N ARG A 155 3.65 15.85 -8.22
CA ARG A 155 4.02 16.53 -9.50
C ARG A 155 4.35 15.47 -10.56
N GLY A 156 3.53 15.41 -11.60
CA GLY A 156 3.50 14.30 -12.57
C GLY A 156 2.08 13.94 -12.99
N THR A 157 1.09 14.13 -12.10
CA THR A 157 -0.34 14.08 -12.45
C THR A 157 -0.80 15.31 -13.25
N ASP A 158 0.04 16.33 -13.40
CA ASP A 158 -0.19 17.49 -14.29
C ASP A 158 -0.32 17.09 -15.78
N ARG A 159 0.10 15.86 -16.12
CA ARG A 159 -0.03 15.26 -17.47
C ARG A 159 -1.28 14.39 -17.64
N LEU A 160 -2.04 14.14 -16.57
CA LEU A 160 -3.36 13.52 -16.68
C LEU A 160 -4.37 14.62 -17.04
N PRO A 161 -5.35 14.35 -17.94
CA PRO A 161 -6.30 15.36 -18.37
C PRO A 161 -6.98 16.04 -17.17
N SER A 162 -6.95 17.36 -17.17
CA SER A 162 -7.12 18.28 -16.04
C SER A 162 -8.58 18.51 -15.62
N ASN A 163 -9.44 17.49 -15.68
CA ASN A 163 -10.83 17.60 -15.23
C ASN A 163 -11.08 17.11 -13.80
N TRP A 164 -10.03 16.79 -13.04
CA TRP A 164 -10.16 16.43 -11.62
C TRP A 164 -10.25 17.72 -10.78
N PRO A 165 -11.34 17.92 -10.00
CA PRO A 165 -11.49 19.08 -9.12
C PRO A 165 -10.27 19.28 -8.22
N ARG A 166 -9.94 20.55 -7.98
CA ARG A 166 -8.82 21.02 -7.15
C ARG A 166 -8.75 20.37 -5.76
N ASP A 167 -9.89 19.89 -5.27
CA ASP A 167 -10.11 19.36 -3.92
C ASP A 167 -9.99 17.82 -3.84
N LEU A 168 -9.62 17.14 -4.93
CA LEU A 168 -9.37 15.69 -4.94
C LEU A 168 -7.86 15.39 -4.88
N GLY A 169 -7.48 14.45 -4.02
CA GLY A 169 -6.11 14.00 -3.83
C GLY A 169 -5.57 14.22 -2.41
N THR A 170 -4.78 13.27 -1.93
CA THR A 170 -3.87 13.44 -0.79
C THR A 170 -2.48 13.82 -1.29
N ASP A 171 -1.86 14.79 -0.64
CA ASP A 171 -0.44 15.13 -0.87
C ASP A 171 0.50 14.15 -0.12
N LEU A 172 -0.06 13.27 0.72
CA LEU A 172 0.69 12.26 1.47
C LEU A 172 1.13 11.12 0.56
N THR A 173 2.35 10.68 0.77
CA THR A 173 3.10 9.76 -0.09
C THR A 173 3.37 8.48 0.67
N MET A 174 3.07 7.32 0.07
CA MET A 174 3.34 6.01 0.69
C MET A 174 4.83 5.64 0.66
N GLU A 175 5.64 6.32 -0.16
CA GLU A 175 7.06 6.05 -0.40
C GLU A 175 7.93 5.86 0.87
N PRO A 176 7.80 6.68 1.93
CA PRO A 176 8.56 6.48 3.17
C PRO A 176 8.22 5.15 3.86
N VAL A 177 6.93 4.79 3.92
CA VAL A 177 6.48 3.52 4.54
C VAL A 177 6.82 2.35 3.64
N ARG A 178 6.69 2.48 2.33
CA ARG A 178 7.16 1.48 1.34
C ARG A 178 8.66 1.20 1.50
N SER A 179 9.45 2.24 1.73
CA SER A 179 10.90 2.09 1.98
C SER A 179 11.19 1.34 3.27
N ALA A 180 10.45 1.63 4.35
CA ALA A 180 10.55 0.91 5.61
C ALA A 180 10.11 -0.56 5.46
N ALA A 181 8.98 -0.81 4.78
CA ALA A 181 8.47 -2.15 4.52
C ALA A 181 9.48 -2.99 3.72
N LEU A 182 10.06 -2.43 2.64
CA LEU A 182 11.09 -3.11 1.86
C LEU A 182 12.36 -3.37 2.67
N HIS A 183 12.77 -2.42 3.52
CA HIS A 183 13.92 -2.61 4.43
C HIS A 183 13.69 -3.78 5.39
N HIS A 184 12.52 -3.84 6.05
CA HIS A 184 12.20 -4.96 6.92
C HIS A 184 12.03 -6.27 6.17
N PHE A 185 11.42 -6.24 4.98
CA PHE A 185 11.23 -7.43 4.17
C PHE A 185 12.58 -8.04 3.73
N HIS A 186 13.54 -7.20 3.36
CA HIS A 186 14.91 -7.63 3.09
C HIS A 186 15.56 -8.31 4.30
N ARG A 187 15.39 -7.75 5.51
CA ARG A 187 15.91 -8.36 6.75
C ARG A 187 15.21 -9.68 7.08
N TRP A 188 13.89 -9.73 6.89
CA TRP A 188 13.12 -10.94 7.10
C TRP A 188 13.62 -12.11 6.26
N LEU A 189 14.03 -11.84 5.02
CA LEU A 189 14.62 -12.84 4.12
C LEU A 189 16.06 -13.21 4.47
N THR A 190 16.86 -12.24 4.91
CA THR A 190 18.32 -12.42 5.07
C THR A 190 18.74 -12.88 6.47
N ASP A 191 18.08 -12.38 7.52
CA ASP A 191 18.43 -12.65 8.92
C ASP A 191 17.24 -13.15 9.77
N GLY A 192 16.04 -13.25 9.18
CA GLY A 192 14.84 -13.71 9.86
C GLY A 192 14.15 -12.67 10.74
N THR A 193 14.64 -11.43 10.80
CA THR A 193 14.00 -10.35 11.55
C THR A 193 12.71 -9.92 10.85
N ALA A 194 11.56 -10.34 11.38
CA ALA A 194 10.27 -9.96 10.81
C ALA A 194 10.00 -8.44 10.98
N PRO A 195 9.26 -7.82 10.04
CA PRO A 195 8.74 -6.47 10.20
C PRO A 195 7.98 -6.31 11.54
N PRO A 196 8.00 -5.12 12.17
CA PRO A 196 7.22 -4.89 13.37
C PRO A 196 5.71 -4.99 13.10
N ARG A 197 4.97 -5.50 14.08
CA ARG A 197 3.49 -5.51 14.06
C ARG A 197 2.98 -4.08 14.25
N GLN A 198 1.90 -3.72 13.57
CA GLN A 198 1.31 -2.38 13.65
C GLN A 198 -0.18 -2.47 13.98
N PRO A 199 -0.75 -1.45 14.67
CA PRO A 199 -2.19 -1.35 14.80
C PRO A 199 -2.86 -1.31 13.42
N ALA A 200 -3.97 -2.02 13.26
CA ALA A 200 -4.82 -1.90 12.08
C ALA A 200 -5.70 -0.64 12.17
N ILE A 201 -6.23 -0.16 11.05
CA ILE A 201 -7.25 0.90 11.06
C ILE A 201 -8.49 0.38 11.78
N GLU A 202 -9.08 1.22 12.65
CA GLU A 202 -10.26 0.91 13.45
C GLU A 202 -11.57 1.07 12.66
N PHE A 203 -12.54 0.20 12.94
CA PHE A 203 -13.82 0.14 12.25
C PHE A 203 -15.00 0.00 13.21
N ASP A 204 -16.11 0.65 12.89
CA ASP A 204 -17.44 0.31 13.37
C ASP A 204 -18.09 -0.61 12.34
N VAL A 205 -18.39 -1.85 12.72
CA VAL A 205 -18.99 -2.85 11.82
C VAL A 205 -20.49 -2.91 12.06
N GLY A 206 -21.28 -2.51 11.07
CA GLY A 206 -22.75 -2.54 11.11
C GLY A 206 -23.35 -3.21 9.88
N GLU A 207 -24.68 -3.10 9.72
CA GLU A 207 -25.43 -3.73 8.62
C GLU A 207 -24.98 -3.30 7.22
N ARG A 208 -24.43 -2.08 7.09
CA ARG A 208 -23.91 -1.53 5.83
C ARG A 208 -22.45 -1.88 5.55
N GLY A 209 -21.84 -2.74 6.38
CA GLY A 209 -20.43 -3.09 6.31
C GLY A 209 -19.54 -2.24 7.24
N PRO A 210 -18.22 -2.41 7.13
CA PRO A 210 -17.25 -1.75 7.98
C PRO A 210 -17.13 -0.26 7.64
N ILE A 211 -17.25 0.62 8.65
CA ILE A 211 -17.05 2.07 8.54
C ILE A 211 -15.82 2.46 9.36
N ILE A 212 -14.85 3.14 8.72
CA ILE A 212 -13.63 3.60 9.41
C ILE A 212 -13.98 4.55 10.56
N ARG A 213 -13.51 4.24 11.76
CA ARG A 213 -13.58 5.17 12.91
C ARG A 213 -12.59 6.30 12.72
N ARG A 214 -13.02 7.53 13.00
CA ARG A 214 -12.22 8.73 12.80
C ARG A 214 -12.12 9.55 14.08
N ASP A 215 -11.00 10.24 14.23
CA ASP A 215 -10.80 11.22 15.30
C ASP A 215 -11.62 12.50 15.06
N HIS A 216 -11.51 13.48 15.96
CA HIS A 216 -12.24 14.74 15.86
C HIS A 216 -11.78 15.64 14.70
N TYR A 217 -10.66 15.32 14.03
CA TYR A 217 -10.24 15.97 12.79
C TYR A 217 -10.71 15.22 11.54
N GLY A 218 -11.41 14.09 11.70
CA GLY A 218 -11.87 13.27 10.59
C GLY A 218 -10.77 12.43 9.95
N ILE A 219 -9.67 12.15 10.67
CA ILE A 219 -8.59 11.25 10.24
C ILE A 219 -8.79 9.87 10.88
N ALA A 220 -8.48 8.79 10.16
CA ALA A 220 -8.73 7.42 10.63
C ALA A 220 -7.98 7.09 11.94
N LEU A 221 -8.67 6.45 12.88
CA LEU A 221 -8.08 5.90 14.10
C LEU A 221 -7.36 4.58 13.83
N GLY A 222 -6.35 4.27 14.64
CA GLY A 222 -5.47 3.13 14.43
C GLY A 222 -4.58 3.29 13.19
N GLY A 223 -4.13 2.16 12.64
CA GLY A 223 -3.22 2.13 11.51
C GLY A 223 -1.79 2.59 11.84
N VAL A 224 -0.93 2.53 10.83
CA VAL A 224 0.33 3.25 10.78
C VAL A 224 0.01 4.73 10.59
N ARG A 225 0.36 5.56 11.58
CA ARG A 225 0.21 7.01 11.54
C ARG A 225 1.59 7.64 11.36
N LEU A 226 1.74 8.42 10.27
CA LEU A 226 2.95 9.19 9.99
C LEU A 226 2.87 10.59 10.62
N PRO A 227 3.97 11.36 10.66
CA PRO A 227 3.98 12.69 11.28
C PRO A 227 2.90 13.64 10.74
N ASP A 228 2.59 13.59 9.43
CA ASP A 228 1.53 14.40 8.82
C ASP A 228 0.12 14.04 9.32
N VAL A 229 -0.04 12.87 9.94
CA VAL A 229 -1.31 12.35 10.49
C VAL A 229 -1.37 12.53 12.01
N ASP A 230 -0.25 12.41 12.72
CA ASP A 230 -0.18 12.64 14.17
C ASP A 230 -0.05 14.13 14.54
N VAL A 231 0.52 14.94 13.64
CA VAL A 231 0.67 16.39 13.78
C VAL A 231 -0.01 17.07 12.58
N PRO A 232 -1.34 16.90 12.41
CA PRO A 232 -2.01 17.29 11.19
C PRO A 232 -2.11 18.82 11.04
N THR A 233 -1.95 19.28 9.80
CA THR A 233 -2.30 20.64 9.36
C THR A 233 -3.52 20.66 8.43
N ALA A 234 -3.99 19.46 8.08
CA ALA A 234 -5.14 19.22 7.23
C ALA A 234 -5.78 17.89 7.63
N ARG A 235 -7.06 17.73 7.28
CA ARG A 235 -7.71 16.41 7.28
C ARG A 235 -7.22 15.64 6.06
N HIS A 236 -6.60 14.48 6.29
CA HIS A 236 -6.18 13.56 5.24
C HIS A 236 -7.05 12.30 5.24
N SER A 237 -7.40 11.79 4.06
CA SER A 237 -8.30 10.65 3.89
C SER A 237 -7.95 9.86 2.64
N GLY A 238 -8.07 8.53 2.72
CA GLY A 238 -7.92 7.61 1.58
C GLY A 238 -9.10 7.64 0.59
N VAL A 239 -10.19 8.31 0.96
CA VAL A 239 -11.38 8.50 0.10
C VAL A 239 -11.65 9.98 -0.15
N ALA A 240 -12.52 10.29 -1.11
CA ALA A 240 -12.96 11.66 -1.37
C ALA A 240 -13.64 12.27 -0.13
N ALA A 241 -13.77 13.60 -0.10
CA ALA A 241 -14.31 14.32 1.05
C ALA A 241 -15.76 13.95 1.40
N ASP A 242 -16.55 13.53 0.39
CA ASP A 242 -17.92 13.03 0.51
C ASP A 242 -17.98 11.52 0.87
N GLY A 243 -16.83 10.86 1.04
CA GLY A 243 -16.71 9.44 1.32
C GLY A 243 -16.68 8.55 0.08
N THR A 244 -16.79 9.11 -1.13
CA THR A 244 -16.75 8.33 -2.37
C THR A 244 -15.35 7.73 -2.57
N LEU A 245 -15.31 6.47 -3.02
CA LEU A 245 -14.05 5.82 -3.35
C LEU A 245 -13.40 6.51 -4.56
N VAL A 246 -12.33 7.24 -4.27
CA VAL A 246 -11.46 7.89 -5.24
C VAL A 246 -10.04 7.49 -4.89
N LEU A 247 -9.33 6.84 -5.83
CA LEU A 247 -8.01 6.26 -5.58
C LEU A 247 -6.95 7.29 -5.14
N THR A 248 -7.19 8.59 -5.33
CA THR A 248 -6.27 9.63 -4.89
C THR A 248 -6.57 10.18 -3.50
N GLY A 249 -7.70 9.82 -2.89
CA GLY A 249 -8.11 10.33 -1.57
C GLY A 249 -8.47 11.82 -1.56
N SER A 250 -8.35 12.46 -0.41
CA SER A 250 -8.61 13.89 -0.24
C SER A 250 -7.73 14.53 0.85
N THR A 251 -7.52 15.84 0.72
CA THR A 251 -6.89 16.69 1.73
C THR A 251 -7.70 17.95 1.90
N THR A 252 -8.11 18.25 3.13
CA THR A 252 -8.83 19.49 3.48
C THR A 252 -8.01 20.28 4.50
N PRO A 253 -7.32 21.35 4.10
CA PRO A 253 -6.53 22.18 5.01
C PRO A 253 -7.35 22.67 6.20
N PHE A 254 -6.74 22.71 7.39
CA PHE A 254 -7.40 23.31 8.53
C PHE A 254 -7.49 24.83 8.40
N PRO A 255 -8.54 25.46 8.94
CA PRO A 255 -8.61 26.91 9.04
C PRO A 255 -7.46 27.49 9.86
N ALA A 256 -7.06 28.72 9.56
CA ALA A 256 -5.94 29.39 10.23
C ALA A 256 -6.14 29.54 11.74
N GLU A 257 -7.37 29.68 12.23
CA GLU A 257 -7.67 29.67 13.67
C GLU A 257 -7.41 28.30 14.31
N THR A 258 -7.69 27.20 13.61
CA THR A 258 -7.43 25.85 14.11
C THR A 258 -5.92 25.61 14.17
N LEU A 259 -5.18 26.01 13.12
CA LEU A 259 -3.72 25.90 13.10
C LEU A 259 -3.06 26.73 14.20
N ARG A 260 -3.51 27.97 14.45
CA ARG A 260 -2.98 28.80 15.55
C ARG A 260 -3.31 28.25 16.94
N ALA A 261 -4.47 27.60 17.10
CA ALA A 261 -4.82 26.95 18.36
C ALA A 261 -3.98 25.68 18.59
N LEU A 262 -3.74 24.88 17.54
CA LEU A 262 -2.93 23.68 17.61
C LEU A 262 -1.45 23.98 17.80
N TYR A 263 -0.95 24.92 17.00
CA TYR A 263 0.46 25.28 16.89
C TYR A 263 0.60 26.80 17.01
N PRO A 264 0.66 27.35 18.24
CA PRO A 264 0.75 28.78 18.47
C PRO A 264 1.98 29.44 17.83
N THR A 265 3.06 28.67 17.65
CA THR A 265 4.27 29.08 16.94
C THR A 265 4.72 27.98 15.97
N HIS A 266 5.51 28.36 14.97
CA HIS A 266 6.14 27.41 14.04
C HIS A 266 7.09 26.46 14.77
N GLU A 267 7.80 26.92 15.81
CA GLU A 267 8.65 26.09 16.67
C GLU A 267 7.86 24.97 17.36
N VAL A 268 6.67 25.27 17.90
CA VAL A 268 5.79 24.26 18.52
C VAL A 268 5.34 23.21 17.50
N TYR A 269 5.05 23.61 16.26
CA TYR A 269 4.75 22.66 15.18
C TYR A 269 5.95 21.76 14.88
N CYS A 270 7.14 22.36 14.70
CA CYS A 270 8.38 21.65 14.39
C CYS A 270 8.80 20.65 15.47
N ASP A 271 8.71 21.02 16.74
CA ASP A 271 9.03 20.13 17.85
C ASP A 271 8.11 18.91 17.88
N ARG A 272 6.80 19.13 17.73
CA ARG A 272 5.81 18.04 17.69
C ARG A 272 6.01 17.15 16.47
N TYR A 273 6.22 17.74 15.29
CA TYR A 273 6.45 16.98 14.05
C TYR A 273 7.73 16.15 14.13
N THR A 274 8.81 16.70 14.70
CA THR A 274 10.08 15.99 14.92
C THR A 274 9.93 14.84 15.93
N GLN A 275 9.15 15.05 16.99
CA GLN A 275 8.82 14.00 17.95
C GLN A 275 8.03 12.87 17.30
N ALA A 276 7.00 13.19 16.52
CA ALA A 276 6.20 12.20 15.78
C ALA A 276 7.07 11.43 14.76
N ALA A 277 7.97 12.11 14.04
CA ALA A 277 8.89 11.47 13.11
C ALA A 277 9.85 10.50 13.82
N SER A 278 10.34 10.88 15.00
CA SER A 278 11.20 10.01 15.82
C SER A 278 10.44 8.81 16.39
N ALA A 279 9.17 8.99 16.77
CA ALA A 279 8.30 7.91 17.20
C ALA A 279 8.04 6.91 16.06
N ALA A 280 7.76 7.40 14.85
CA ALA A 280 7.59 6.58 13.65
C ALA A 280 8.86 5.80 13.26
N VAL A 281 10.05 6.36 13.45
CA VAL A 281 11.32 5.61 13.29
C VAL A 281 11.45 4.52 14.34
N THR A 282 11.11 4.81 15.59
CA THR A 282 11.16 3.85 16.70
C THR A 282 10.17 2.69 16.49
N ALA A 283 8.97 3.00 15.97
CA ALA A 283 7.97 2.01 15.58
C ALA A 283 8.37 1.21 14.33
N GLY A 284 9.45 1.60 13.64
CA GLY A 284 9.96 0.95 12.44
C GLY A 284 9.15 1.21 11.16
N VAL A 285 8.24 2.17 11.18
CA VAL A 285 7.40 2.53 10.02
C VAL A 285 8.01 3.66 9.17
N LEU A 286 9.10 4.27 9.66
CA LEU A 286 9.98 5.16 8.91
C LEU A 286 11.43 4.75 9.06
N LEU A 287 12.21 4.95 7.99
CA LEU A 287 13.67 4.97 8.09
C LEU A 287 14.13 6.35 8.56
N ARG A 288 15.26 6.41 9.29
CA ARG A 288 15.81 7.68 9.80
C ARG A 288 15.97 8.73 8.69
N ARG A 289 16.53 8.33 7.55
CA ARG A 289 16.70 9.21 6.37
C ARG A 289 15.39 9.85 5.88
N ASP A 290 14.28 9.11 5.99
CA ASP A 290 12.98 9.56 5.51
C ASP A 290 12.32 10.47 6.53
N ALA A 291 12.45 10.16 7.81
CA ALA A 291 12.05 11.05 8.91
C ALA A 291 12.79 12.40 8.85
N ASP A 292 14.11 12.39 8.67
CA ASP A 292 14.92 13.62 8.58
C ASP A 292 14.48 14.49 7.39
N ARG A 293 14.17 13.87 6.24
CA ARG A 293 13.65 14.56 5.06
C ARG A 293 12.27 15.17 5.32
N LEU A 294 11.37 14.44 5.97
CA LEU A 294 10.03 14.93 6.30
C LEU A 294 10.11 16.13 7.25
N VAL A 295 10.90 16.02 8.33
CA VAL A 295 11.14 17.12 9.29
C VAL A 295 11.72 18.34 8.57
N SER A 296 12.74 18.14 7.73
CA SER A 296 13.34 19.25 6.97
C SER A 296 12.33 19.97 6.09
N VAL A 297 11.42 19.26 5.41
CA VAL A 297 10.40 19.87 4.55
C VAL A 297 9.32 20.56 5.37
N ALA A 298 8.88 19.95 6.46
CA ALA A 298 7.85 20.51 7.34
C ALA A 298 8.33 21.81 8.00
N CYS A 299 9.59 21.85 8.44
CA CYS A 299 10.17 22.97 9.18
C CYS A 299 10.88 24.02 8.33
N SER A 300 10.91 23.87 7.01
CA SER A 300 11.49 24.86 6.10
C SER A 300 10.47 25.84 5.51
N ARG A 301 9.18 25.68 5.85
CA ARG A 301 8.10 26.52 5.30
C ARG A 301 7.74 27.61 6.30
N ASP A 302 8.17 28.84 6.01
CA ASP A 302 7.59 30.06 6.60
C ASP A 302 6.25 30.42 5.92
#